data_AF-A0A1M7MLL0-F1
#
_entry.id   AF-A0A1M7MLL0-F1
#
_cell.length_a   1.000
_cell.length_b   1.000
_cell.length_c   1.000
_cell.angle_alpha   90.00
_cell.angle_beta   90.00
_cell.angle_gamma   90.00
#
_symmetry.space_group_name_H-M   'P 1'
#
loop_
_entity.id
_entity.type
_entity.pdbx_description
1 polymer ?
#
loop_
_entity_poly.entity_id
_entity_poly.type
_entity_poly.pdbx_seq_one_letter_code
_entity_poly.pdbx_strand_id
1 'polypeptide(L)' 'MKTFSTQYEAAKRNSIEFMQKGQISAYLNALVEMNKYKRLMVAVIAN' A
#
# COMPACT_ATOMS: atom_id res chain seq x y z
N MET A 1 -6.29 13.73 -1.14
CA MET A 1 -6.95 12.43 -0.86
C MET A 1 -6.87 11.43 -2.02
N LYS A 2 -7.27 11.78 -3.26
CA LYS A 2 -7.24 10.84 -4.40
C LYS A 2 -5.87 10.17 -4.59
N THR A 3 -4.77 10.92 -4.47
CA THR A 3 -3.41 10.40 -4.66
C THR A 3 -3.01 9.30 -3.67
N PHE A 4 -3.26 9.48 -2.37
CA PHE A 4 -2.92 8.47 -1.36
C PHE A 4 -3.77 7.20 -1.48
N SER A 5 -5.05 7.35 -1.80
CA SER A 5 -5.93 6.20 -2.06
C SER A 5 -5.49 5.44 -3.31
N THR A 6 -5.11 6.12 -4.39
CA THR A 6 -4.56 5.47 -5.59
C THR A 6 -3.25 4.72 -5.30
N GLN A 7 -2.35 5.32 -4.52
CA GLN A 7 -1.09 4.68 -4.16
C GLN A 7 -1.30 3.46 -3.23
N TYR A 8 -2.25 3.55 -2.30
CA TYR A 8 -2.67 2.41 -1.48
C TYR A 8 -3.20 1.25 -2.34
N GLU A 9 -4.12 1.52 -3.28
CA GLU A 9 -4.68 0.49 -4.14
C GLU A 9 -3.64 -0.10 -5.11
N ALA A 10 -2.68 0.71 -5.58
CA ALA A 10 -1.55 0.21 -6.36
C ALA A 10 -0.67 -0.74 -5.54
N ALA A 11 -0.27 -0.34 -4.33
CA ALA A 11 0.52 -1.19 -3.43
C ALA A 11 -0.23 -2.48 -3.05
N LYS A 12 -1.56 -2.42 -2.91
CA LYS A 12 -2.41 -3.59 -2.70
C LYS A 12 -2.40 -4.57 -3.87
N ARG A 13 -2.52 -4.08 -5.11
CA ARG A 13 -2.43 -4.96 -6.29
C ARG A 13 -1.05 -5.60 -6.39
N ASN A 14 0.00 -4.82 -6.16
CA ASN A 14 1.38 -5.31 -6.19
C ASN A 14 1.64 -6.36 -5.11
N SER A 15 1.12 -6.18 -3.89
CA SER A 15 1.31 -7.18 -2.83
C SER A 15 0.67 -8.52 -3.18
N ILE A 16 -0.54 -8.52 -3.76
CA ILE A 16 -1.20 -9.75 -4.23
C ILE A 16 -0.36 -10.43 -5.33
N GLU A 17 0.12 -9.66 -6.31
CA GLU A 17 0.96 -10.19 -7.39
C GLU A 17 2.28 -10.79 -6.87
N PHE A 18 2.97 -10.09 -5.97
CA PHE A 18 4.21 -10.56 -5.38
C PHE A 18 4.01 -11.81 -4.53
N MET A 19 2.92 -11.89 -3.78
CA MET A 19 2.55 -13.08 -3.02
C MET A 19 2.33 -14.28 -3.94
N GLN A 20 1.55 -14.10 -5.03
CA GLN A 20 1.29 -15.14 -6.02
C GLN A 20 2.57 -15.63 -6.71
N LYS A 21 3.54 -14.74 -6.94
CA LYS A 21 4.84 -15.05 -7.54
C LYS A 21 5.87 -15.59 -6.55
N GLY A 22 5.55 -15.69 -5.26
CA GLY A 22 6.51 -16.11 -4.21
C GLY A 22 7.63 -15.08 -3.95
N GLN A 23 7.46 -13.84 -4.37
CA GLN A 23 8.45 -12.76 -4.19
C GLN A 23 8.31 -12.12 -2.81
N ILE A 24 8.75 -12.84 -1.76
CA ILE A 24 8.49 -12.50 -0.35
C ILE A 24 8.98 -11.08 0.02
N SER A 25 10.21 -10.70 -0.35
CA SER A 25 10.73 -9.37 -0.03
C SER A 25 9.92 -8.25 -0.68
N ALA A 26 9.50 -8.43 -1.94
CA ALA A 26 8.68 -7.45 -2.66
C ALA A 26 7.27 -7.36 -2.06
N TYR A 27 6.68 -8.51 -1.70
CA TYR A 27 5.42 -8.57 -0.97
C TYR A 27 5.46 -7.77 0.34
N LEU A 28 6.46 -8.01 1.18
CA LEU A 28 6.62 -7.30 2.45
C LEU A 28 6.80 -5.79 2.25
N ASN A 29 7.59 -5.38 1.26
CA ASN A 29 7.76 -3.96 0.91
C ASN A 29 6.43 -3.33 0.48
N ALA A 30 5.64 -4.01 -0.34
CA ALA A 30 4.33 -3.52 -0.76
C ALA A 30 3.36 -3.37 0.42
N LEU A 31 3.40 -4.26 1.41
CA LEU A 31 2.60 -4.13 2.64
C LEU A 31 3.01 -2.92 3.49
N VAL A 32 4.31 -2.65 3.62
CA VAL A 32 4.82 -1.46 4.33
C VAL A 32 4.33 -0.19 3.64
N GLU A 33 4.37 -0.17 2.32
CA GLU A 33 3.89 0.95 1.51
C GLU A 33 2.37 1.17 1.65
N MET A 34 1.57 0.10 1.65
CA MET A 34 0.13 0.18 1.97
C MET A 34 -0.10 0.82 3.35
N ASN A 35 0.64 0.39 4.38
CA ASN A 35 0.48 0.92 5.72
C ASN A 35 0.84 2.42 5.79
N LYS A 36 1.89 2.85 5.07
CA LYS A 36 2.27 4.26 4.95
C LYS A 36 1.12 5.11 4.41
N TYR A 37 0.53 4.72 3.29
CA TYR A 37 -0.56 5.52 2.70
C TYR A 37 -1.84 5.47 3.52
N LYS A 38 -2.14 4.35 4.18
CA LYS A 38 -3.26 4.26 5.13
C LYS A 38 -3.12 5.27 6.26
N ARG A 39 -1.93 5.39 6.85
CA ARG A 39 -1.65 6.40 7.91
C ARG A 39 -1.79 7.83 7.39
N LEU A 40 -1.27 8.11 6.20
CA LEU A 40 -1.39 9.44 5.58
C LEU A 40 -2.85 9.82 5.28
N MET A 41 -3.66 8.87 4.80
CA MET A 41 -5.10 9.10 4.58
C MET A 41 -5.82 9.46 5.88
N VAL A 42 -5.53 8.76 6.97
CA VAL A 42 -6.11 9.06 8.29
C VAL A 42 -5.65 10.44 8.79
N ALA A 43 -4.36 10.76 8.67
CA ALA A 43 -3.81 12.05 9.10
C ALA A 43 -4.44 13.23 8.35
N VAL A 44 -4.78 13.07 7.07
CA VAL A 44 -5.49 14.11 6.29
C VAL A 44 -6.94 14.27 6.72
N ILE A 45 -7.61 13.22 7.21
CA ILE A 45 -9.00 13.32 7.71
C ILE A 45 -9.04 13.98 9.09
N ALA A 46 -8.03 13.71 9.91
CA ALA A 46 -7.97 14.21 11.29
C ALA A 46 -7.61 15.70 11.41
N ASN A 47 -7.31 16.37 10.29
CA ASN A 47 -6.87 17.76 10.20
C ASN A 47 -7.88 18.60 9.42
#